data_AF-A0A9X0ZQ74-F1
#
_entry.id   AF-A0A9X0ZQ74-F1
#
_cell.length_a   1.000
_cell.length_b   1.000
_cell.length_c   1.000
_cell.angle_alpha   90.00
_cell.angle_beta   90.00
_cell.angle_gamma   90.00
#
_symmetry.space_group_name_H-M   'P 1'
#
loop_
_entity.id
_entity.type
_entity.pdbx_description
1 polymer ?
#
loop_
_entity_poly.entity_id
_entity_poly.type
_entity_poly.pdbx_seq_one_letter_code
_entity_poly.pdbx_strand_id
1 'polypeptide(L)'
;MLTEEKTAVATVKVYPSFVPAEDQFPHYRLIPLDSDRQGYLCLLFYIDPDSFLMLEPRTKRYTAIRKLALLLENARYPIYEIGR
;
A
#
# COMPACT_ATOMS: atom_id res chain seq x y z
N MET A 1 -1.71 -31.14 2.19
CA MET A 1 -2.01 -29.98 1.32
C MET A 1 -2.06 -28.78 2.23
N LEU A 2 -1.08 -27.88 2.16
CA LEU A 2 -1.13 -26.60 2.88
C LEU A 2 -2.14 -25.75 2.12
N THR A 3 -3.36 -25.64 2.65
CA THR A 3 -4.30 -24.63 2.19
C THR A 3 -3.75 -23.30 2.66
N GLU A 4 -3.00 -22.61 1.80
CA GLU A 4 -2.69 -21.20 1.98
C GLU A 4 -4.03 -20.47 2.03
N GLU A 5 -4.45 -20.10 3.24
CA GLU A 5 -5.48 -19.08 3.41
C GLU A 5 -4.96 -17.83 2.73
N LYS A 6 -5.52 -17.48 1.57
CA LYS A 6 -5.17 -16.24 0.88
C LYS A 6 -5.45 -15.08 1.82
N THR A 7 -4.40 -14.43 2.31
CA THR A 7 -4.49 -13.20 3.09
C THR A 7 -5.32 -12.20 2.30
N ALA A 8 -6.54 -11.92 2.77
CA ALA A 8 -7.39 -10.91 2.18
C ALA A 8 -6.76 -9.54 2.42
N VAL A 9 -6.27 -8.90 1.36
CA VAL A 9 -5.64 -7.58 1.44
C VAL A 9 -6.74 -6.53 1.53
N ALA A 10 -7.00 -6.05 2.74
CA ALA A 10 -7.90 -4.93 2.99
C ALA A 10 -7.15 -3.60 2.86
N THR A 11 -7.68 -2.66 2.09
CA THR A 11 -7.15 -1.31 1.98
C THR A 11 -8.13 -0.29 2.58
N VAL A 12 -7.60 0.73 3.25
CA VAL A 12 -8.36 1.86 3.77
C VAL A 12 -8.28 2.99 2.75
N LYS A 13 -9.42 3.39 2.20
CA LYS A 13 -9.51 4.51 1.27
C LYS A 13 -9.39 5.82 2.04
N VAL A 14 -8.47 6.69 1.63
CA VAL A 14 -8.23 7.98 2.28
C VAL A 14 -8.05 9.09 1.25
N TYR A 15 -8.27 10.33 1.67
CA TYR A 15 -8.04 11.51 0.82
C TYR A 15 -6.54 11.80 0.60
N PRO A 16 -6.15 12.49 -0.47
CA PRO A 16 -4.75 12.87 -0.72
C PRO A 16 -4.10 13.67 0.42
N SER A 17 -4.89 14.44 1.16
CA SER A 17 -4.44 15.22 2.33
C SER A 17 -4.33 14.41 3.62
N PHE A 18 -4.55 13.10 3.59
CA PHE A 18 -4.48 12.26 4.77
C PHE A 18 -3.05 12.19 5.32
N VAL A 19 -2.90 12.59 6.58
CA VAL A 19 -1.66 12.46 7.35
C VAL A 19 -1.91 11.43 8.46
N PRO A 20 -1.13 10.33 8.51
CA PRO A 20 -1.28 9.31 9.53
C PRO A 20 -0.79 9.84 10.88
N ALA A 21 -1.42 9.41 11.97
CA ALA A 21 -0.92 9.66 13.32
C ALA A 21 0.34 8.82 13.61
N GLU A 22 1.14 9.18 14.61
CA GLU A 22 2.39 8.48 14.94
C GLU A 22 2.19 6.98 15.21
N ASP A 23 1.07 6.60 15.83
CA ASP A 23 0.70 5.21 16.14
C ASP A 23 0.24 4.40 14.91
N GLN A 24 0.12 5.04 13.75
CA GLN A 24 -0.27 4.40 12.49
C GLN A 24 0.94 3.97 11.65
N PHE A 25 2.16 4.25 12.11
CA PHE A 25 3.39 3.78 11.49
C PHE A 25 3.85 2.44 12.09
N PRO A 26 4.49 1.56 11.29
CA PRO A 26 4.71 1.72 9.86
C PRO A 26 3.50 1.27 9.03
N HIS A 27 3.38 1.77 7.80
CA HIS A 27 2.24 1.47 6.91
C HIS A 27 2.60 1.48 5.44
N TYR A 28 1.76 0.85 4.63
CA TYR A 28 1.83 0.92 3.17
C TYR A 28 0.98 2.05 2.62
N ARG A 29 1.44 2.67 1.53
CA ARG A 29 0.63 3.61 0.73
C ARG A 29 0.56 3.21 -0.73
N LEU A 30 -0.64 3.21 -1.27
CA LEU A 30 -0.91 3.13 -2.70
C LEU A 30 -1.31 4.54 -3.19
N ILE A 31 -0.43 5.17 -3.97
CA ILE A 31 -0.58 6.56 -4.42
C ILE A 31 -0.80 6.57 -5.94
N PRO A 32 -1.91 7.12 -6.45
CA PRO A 32 -2.11 7.33 -7.88
C PRO A 32 -1.01 8.21 -8.50
N LEU A 33 -0.57 7.85 -9.70
CA LEU A 33 0.27 8.75 -10.48
C LEU A 33 -0.64 9.74 -11.23
N ASP A 34 -0.58 11.02 -10.86
CA ASP A 34 -1.50 12.06 -11.35
C ASP A 34 -1.50 12.24 -12.87
N SER A 35 -0.34 12.04 -13.51
CA SER A 35 -0.19 12.13 -14.97
C SER A 35 -0.67 10.89 -15.72
N ASP A 36 -1.08 9.83 -15.02
CA ASP A 36 -1.35 8.55 -15.62
C ASP A 36 -2.86 8.27 -15.80
N ARG A 37 -3.32 8.42 -17.04
CA ARG A 37 -4.69 8.03 -17.45
C ARG A 37 -4.92 6.52 -17.38
N GLN A 38 -3.87 5.72 -17.25
CA GLN A 38 -3.96 4.26 -17.25
C GLN A 38 -4.17 3.66 -15.84
N GLY A 39 -4.23 4.48 -14.79
CA GLY A 39 -4.50 4.03 -13.43
C GLY A 39 -3.34 3.29 -12.76
N TYR A 40 -2.09 3.64 -13.09
CA TYR A 40 -0.92 3.17 -12.34
C TYR A 40 -0.82 3.86 -10.97
N LEU A 41 -0.25 3.12 -10.03
CA LEU A 41 -0.01 3.52 -8.65
C LEU A 41 1.49 3.39 -8.33
N CYS A 42 1.96 4.16 -7.36
CA CYS A 42 3.20 3.93 -6.63
C CYS A 42 2.87 3.20 -5.32
N LEU A 43 3.66 2.18 -4.97
CA LEU A 43 3.58 1.48 -3.69
C LEU A 43 4.76 1.90 -2.81
N LEU A 44 4.46 2.55 -1.70
CA LEU A 44 5.43 2.97 -0.69
C LEU A 44 5.23 2.21 0.63
N PHE A 45 6.29 2.07 1.40
CA PHE A 45 6.26 1.62 2.79
C PHE A 45 6.90 2.69 3.67
N TYR A 46 6.10 3.33 4.51
CA TYR A 46 6.56 4.34 5.45
C TYR A 46 6.97 3.66 6.75
N ILE A 47 8.18 3.99 7.22
CA ILE A 47 8.72 3.50 8.50
C ILE A 47 8.35 4.48 9.60
N ASP A 48 8.47 5.77 9.32
CA ASP A 48 8.13 6.91 10.16
C ASP A 48 7.73 8.10 9.24
N PRO A 49 7.37 9.29 9.78
CA PRO A 49 6.94 10.43 8.96
C PRO A 49 7.96 10.90 7.91
N ASP A 50 9.25 10.74 8.17
CA ASP A 50 10.35 11.27 7.35
C ASP A 50 11.07 10.18 6.54
N SER A 51 10.83 8.90 6.86
CA SER A 51 11.51 7.76 6.26
C SER A 51 10.54 6.81 5.56
N PHE A 52 10.77 6.57 4.27
CA PHE A 52 10.00 5.60 3.49
C PHE A 52 10.85 4.85 2.47
N LEU A 53 10.36 3.67 2.08
CA LEU A 53 10.88 2.85 0.99
C LEU A 53 9.90 2.86 -0.18
N MET A 54 10.43 3.09 -1.38
CA MET A 54 9.66 2.93 -2.60
C MET A 54 9.75 1.48 -3.09
N LEU A 55 8.68 0.71 -2.89
CA LEU A 55 8.66 -0.71 -3.21
C LEU A 55 8.33 -1.00 -4.67
N GLU A 56 7.46 -0.18 -5.25
CA GLU A 56 7.12 -0.21 -6.69
C GLU A 56 6.87 1.23 -7.17
N PRO A 57 7.73 1.79 -8.04
CA PRO A 57 7.55 3.17 -8.52
C PRO A 57 6.33 3.32 -9.44
N ARG A 58 5.96 2.24 -10.15
CA ARG A 58 4.83 2.22 -11.09
C ARG A 58 4.27 0.81 -11.23
N THR A 59 3.07 0.59 -10.72
CA THR A 59 2.43 -0.73 -10.73
C THR A 59 0.92 -0.63 -10.91
N LYS A 60 0.29 -1.65 -11.48
CA LYS A 60 -1.17 -1.75 -11.52
C LYS A 60 -1.68 -2.17 -10.15
N ARG A 61 -2.88 -1.73 -9.77
CA ARG A 61 -3.50 -2.08 -8.48
C ARG A 61 -3.46 -3.59 -8.20
N TYR A 62 -3.83 -4.43 -9.16
CA TYR A 62 -3.87 -5.89 -8.94
C TYR A 62 -2.47 -6.47 -8.63
N THR A 63 -1.42 -5.95 -9.26
CA THR A 63 -0.02 -6.37 -9.03
C THR A 63 0.44 -5.92 -7.65
N ALA A 64 0.13 -4.67 -7.28
CA ALA A 64 0.44 -4.14 -5.96
C ALA A 64 -0.25 -4.94 -4.84
N ILE A 65 -1.52 -5.29 -5.02
CA ILE A 65 -2.29 -6.11 -4.07
C ILE A 65 -1.68 -7.51 -3.93
N ARG A 66 -1.24 -8.15 -5.02
CA ARG A 66 -0.54 -9.45 -4.94
C ARG A 66 0.77 -9.36 -4.16
N LYS A 67 1.57 -8.30 -4.39
CA LYS A 67 2.80 -8.07 -3.63
C LYS A 67 2.51 -7.83 -2.14
N LEU A 68 1.49 -7.03 -1.85
CA LEU A 68 1.04 -6.79 -0.48
C LEU A 68 0.56 -8.06 0.22
N ALA A 69 -0.13 -8.97 -0.48
CA ALA A 69 -0.54 -10.25 0.11
C ALA A 69 0.66 -11.03 0.66
N LEU A 70 1.76 -11.11 -0.12
CA LEU A 70 3.01 -11.77 0.28
C LEU A 70 3.72 -11.05 1.44
N LEU A 71 3.74 -9.71 1.41
CA LEU A 71 4.37 -8.92 2.48
C LEU A 71 3.60 -9.06 3.80
N LEU A 72 2.27 -9.07 3.73
CA LEU A 72 1.37 -9.18 4.89
C LEU A 72 1.39 -10.55 5.57
N GLU A 73 1.89 -11.60 4.91
CA GLU A 73 2.11 -12.90 5.54
C GLU A 73 3.10 -12.81 6.71
N ASN A 74 4.10 -11.94 6.58
CA ASN A 74 5.19 -11.83 7.55
C ASN A 74 5.11 -10.57 8.43
N ALA A 75 4.40 -9.52 7.97
CA ALA A 75 4.24 -8.29 8.73
C ALA A 75 2.89 -7.60 8.46
N ARG A 76 2.02 -7.52 9.47
CA ARG A 76 0.67 -6.97 9.34
C ARG A 76 0.67 -5.46 9.58
N TYR A 77 0.81 -4.69 8.50
CA TYR A 77 0.73 -3.24 8.53
C TYR A 77 -0.50 -2.72 7.76
N PRO A 78 -1.09 -1.58 8.19
CA PRO A 78 -2.21 -1.00 7.48
C PRO A 78 -1.80 -0.55 6.08
N ILE A 79 -2.78 -0.57 5.17
CA ILE A 79 -2.60 -0.15 3.78
C ILE A 79 -3.55 1.00 3.50
N TYR A 80 -2.99 2.19 3.27
CA TYR A 80 -3.76 3.36 2.87
C TYR A 80 -3.73 3.50 1.35
N GLU A 81 -4.91 3.50 0.74
CA GLU A 81 -5.06 3.68 -0.71
C GLU A 81 -5.65 5.07 -0.97
N ILE A 82 -4.84 5.95 -1.55
CA ILE A 82 -5.23 7.32 -1.82
C ILE A 82 -6.30 7.32 -2.92
N GLY A 83 -7.47 7.88 -2.61
CA GLY A 83 -8.54 8.12 -3.58
C GLY A 83 -8.14 9.23 -4.55
N ARG A 84 -8.56 9.09 -5.81
CA ARG A 84 -8.60 10.23 -6.74
C ARG A 84 -9.75 11.16 -6.36
#